data_AF-A0A7C5KMI3-F1
#
_entry.id   AF-A0A7C5KMI3-F1
#
_cell.length_a   1.000
_cell.length_b   1.000
_cell.length_c   1.000
_cell.angle_alpha   90.00
_cell.angle_beta   90.00
_cell.angle_gamma   90.00
#
_symmetry.space_group_name_H-M   'P 1'
#
loop_
_entity.id
_entity.type
_entity.pdbx_description
1 polymer ?
#
loop_
_entity_poly.entity_id
_entity_poly.type
_entity_poly.pdbx_seq_one_letter_code
_entity_poly.pdbx_strand_id
1 'polypeptide(L)'
;MTITITGDGYDGGAGGTLSAGTSGPADGVYDGTATINGGVYTGASAWNRFRIGTFSDGELTINGGAVVETNDGAGYSYQSVLAGQYAGSLGIINVDGAGTRLYTTGEPGGIRIGKQGTGILNTTNGASVETFYLDIARFGTGTVNIDGAGSQLILDDSHGAWQPAYAGQAAFGRIGKESGSHGYLNITSGGLLSISNTDGVTDTPGFQIARNDGSYGKAIIDGQGSELRIRQTGPQGDSYTGGSFLQIGRNGQGILEARNNAQVNITGDYAHVAVSSAYTGDSVVDPASELRILSGADMTIDSGAYIGGFLNIAANPNSQANVLVSGAGSTLTLNGHYSFVRAGGEDGTGTLTVTQAGQIDITGSGANLNIGAGDGSGATNAQNKAIISAGGIINITSASNSSGAFANLGRNSDGNGYMLITGAGSQVNISSDNLPGTPSNQSAFFNVGRSGQGQLDVKAGGQLTITGG
;
A
#
# COMPACT_ATOMS: atom_id res chain seq x y z
N MET A 1 35.60 -11.86 -2.02
CA MET A 1 35.81 -12.63 -0.76
C MET A 1 34.58 -13.51 -0.53
N THR A 2 34.74 -14.79 -0.19
CA THR A 2 33.61 -15.67 0.11
C THR A 2 33.65 -16.07 1.58
N ILE A 3 32.59 -15.79 2.32
CA ILE A 3 32.41 -16.19 3.72
C ILE A 3 31.29 -17.24 3.75
N THR A 4 31.61 -18.46 4.16
CA THR A 4 30.63 -19.52 4.35
C THR A 4 30.50 -19.82 5.83
N ILE A 5 29.31 -19.64 6.38
CA ILE A 5 28.96 -20.00 7.75
C ILE A 5 28.06 -21.24 7.65
N THR A 6 28.57 -22.38 8.11
CA THR A 6 27.86 -23.67 8.16
C THR A 6 27.94 -24.24 9.58
N GLY A 7 26.79 -24.63 10.15
CA GLY A 7 26.73 -25.34 11.43
C GLY A 7 25.84 -24.69 12.50
N ASP A 8 25.81 -25.32 13.67
CA ASP A 8 24.93 -24.98 14.79
C ASP A 8 25.49 -23.79 15.60
N GLY A 9 25.25 -22.57 15.12
CA GLY A 9 25.45 -21.34 15.90
C GLY A 9 26.80 -20.66 15.71
N TYR A 10 26.79 -19.50 15.04
CA TYR A 10 27.88 -18.53 15.14
C TYR A 10 27.38 -17.34 15.96
N ASP A 11 27.96 -17.16 17.14
CA ASP A 11 27.74 -15.97 17.94
C ASP A 11 28.77 -14.90 17.53
N GLY A 12 28.33 -13.93 16.75
CA GLY A 12 29.18 -12.82 16.33
C GLY A 12 29.62 -12.03 17.55
N GLY A 13 30.93 -12.02 17.83
CA GLY A 13 31.50 -11.25 18.93
C GLY A 13 31.02 -9.79 18.95
N ALA A 14 31.04 -9.17 20.14
CA ALA A 14 30.48 -7.84 20.39
C ALA A 14 30.87 -6.81 19.30
N GLY A 15 29.89 -6.37 18.49
CA GLY A 15 30.03 -5.38 17.42
C GLY A 15 30.12 -5.97 15.99
N GLY A 16 29.82 -7.25 15.79
CA GLY A 16 29.93 -7.92 14.50
C GLY A 16 29.03 -7.30 13.41
N THR A 17 29.65 -6.75 12.36
CA THR A 17 28.97 -6.43 11.09
C THR A 17 29.28 -7.55 10.09
N LEU A 18 28.28 -8.31 9.68
CA LEU A 18 28.45 -9.17 8.51
C LEU A 18 28.40 -8.29 7.26
N SER A 19 29.49 -8.33 6.51
CA SER A 19 29.71 -7.47 5.36
C SER A 19 30.09 -8.31 4.16
N ALA A 20 29.28 -8.25 3.11
CA ALA A 20 29.62 -8.78 1.80
C ALA A 20 29.64 -7.60 0.83
N GLY A 21 30.81 -7.29 0.25
CA GLY A 21 30.94 -6.09 -0.57
C GLY A 21 31.22 -4.81 0.23
N THR A 22 32.28 -4.80 1.05
CA THR A 22 32.69 -3.60 1.81
C THR A 22 34.09 -3.15 1.49
N SER A 23 34.25 -1.83 1.45
CA SER A 23 35.52 -1.14 1.51
C SER A 23 35.36 0.20 2.20
N GLY A 24 36.25 0.53 3.14
CA GLY A 24 36.44 1.94 3.50
C GLY A 24 37.04 2.69 2.31
N PRO A 25 36.88 4.02 2.22
CA PRO A 25 37.49 4.83 1.15
C PRO A 25 39.02 4.74 1.06
N ALA A 26 39.70 4.08 2.01
CA ALA A 26 41.15 3.92 2.07
C ALA A 26 41.68 2.52 1.66
N ASP A 27 40.87 1.45 1.71
CA ASP A 27 41.38 0.06 1.72
C ASP A 27 41.12 -0.76 0.44
N GLY A 28 40.58 -0.14 -0.60
CA GLY A 28 40.28 -0.79 -1.89
C GLY A 28 38.90 -1.49 -1.90
N VAL A 29 38.22 -1.45 -3.05
CA VAL A 29 36.86 -1.97 -3.28
C VAL A 29 36.90 -3.49 -3.44
N TYR A 30 36.20 -4.25 -2.60
CA TYR A 30 36.15 -5.72 -2.69
C TYR A 30 34.73 -6.23 -2.82
N ASP A 31 34.46 -6.94 -3.91
CA ASP A 31 33.22 -7.71 -4.05
C ASP A 31 33.21 -8.91 -3.08
N GLY A 32 32.03 -9.22 -2.55
CA GLY A 32 31.90 -10.26 -1.53
C GLY A 32 30.64 -11.09 -1.68
N THR A 33 30.75 -12.38 -1.37
CA THR A 33 29.61 -13.28 -1.21
C THR A 33 29.62 -13.86 0.20
N ALA A 34 28.45 -13.95 0.82
CA ALA A 34 28.24 -14.60 2.10
C ALA A 34 27.14 -15.66 1.98
N THR A 35 27.33 -16.80 2.61
CA THR A 35 26.30 -17.87 2.67
C THR A 35 26.14 -18.35 4.09
N ILE A 36 24.89 -18.37 4.56
CA ILE A 36 24.45 -18.93 5.84
C ILE A 36 23.51 -20.10 5.50
N ASN A 37 23.94 -21.31 5.82
CA ASN A 37 23.20 -22.55 5.50
C ASN A 37 22.94 -23.37 6.77
N GLY A 38 21.67 -23.44 7.16
CA GLY A 38 21.22 -24.01 8.44
C GLY A 38 21.67 -23.22 9.67
N GLY A 39 21.20 -23.68 10.84
CA GLY A 39 21.57 -23.12 12.15
C GLY A 39 20.91 -21.79 12.51
N VAL A 40 21.35 -21.21 13.62
CA VAL A 40 20.89 -19.89 14.10
C VAL A 40 22.08 -18.94 14.13
N TYR A 41 21.99 -17.83 13.41
CA TYR A 41 22.92 -16.70 13.50
C TYR A 41 22.22 -15.60 14.29
N THR A 42 22.61 -15.45 15.55
CA THR A 42 22.26 -14.30 16.38
C THR A 42 23.55 -13.53 16.60
N GLY A 43 23.59 -12.25 16.25
CA GLY A 43 24.73 -11.46 16.72
C GLY A 43 24.56 -11.16 18.22
N ALA A 44 25.58 -11.43 19.04
CA ALA A 44 25.51 -11.13 20.48
C ALA A 44 25.43 -9.64 20.82
N SER A 45 25.68 -8.74 19.86
CA SER A 45 25.84 -7.32 20.16
C SER A 45 24.58 -6.50 19.96
N ALA A 46 24.48 -5.38 20.68
CA ALA A 46 23.46 -4.37 20.40
C ALA A 46 23.62 -3.67 19.03
N TRP A 47 24.51 -4.14 18.14
CA TRP A 47 24.91 -3.44 16.93
C TRP A 47 25.15 -4.36 15.73
N ASN A 48 24.34 -5.40 15.57
CA ASN A 48 24.53 -6.32 14.45
C ASN A 48 23.84 -5.77 13.23
N ARG A 49 24.66 -5.24 12.31
CA ARG A 49 24.18 -4.74 11.02
C ARG A 49 24.68 -5.63 9.91
N PHE A 50 23.80 -5.90 8.96
CA PHE A 50 24.14 -6.60 7.73
C PHE A 50 24.23 -5.56 6.62
N ARG A 51 25.41 -5.48 5.98
CA ARG A 51 25.65 -4.52 4.90
C ARG A 51 26.15 -5.26 3.68
N ILE A 52 25.27 -5.33 2.68
CA ILE A 52 25.47 -6.12 1.47
C ILE A 52 25.58 -5.15 0.29
N GLY A 53 26.70 -5.18 -0.41
CA GLY A 53 26.98 -4.26 -1.50
C GLY A 53 26.98 -2.81 -1.02
N THR A 54 27.90 -2.47 -0.11
CA THR A 54 27.94 -1.14 0.48
C THR A 54 28.54 -0.13 -0.49
N PHE A 55 29.78 -0.38 -0.92
CA PHE A 55 30.54 0.45 -1.87
C PHE A 55 30.91 -0.32 -3.15
N SER A 56 30.52 -1.59 -3.23
CA SER A 56 30.86 -2.56 -4.27
C SER A 56 29.68 -3.51 -4.48
N ASP A 57 29.91 -4.60 -5.21
CA ASP A 57 28.91 -5.65 -5.33
C ASP A 57 29.00 -6.60 -4.13
N GLY A 58 27.84 -7.05 -3.66
CA GLY A 58 27.73 -7.93 -2.52
C GLY A 58 26.52 -8.83 -2.64
N GLU A 59 26.68 -10.08 -2.23
CA GLU A 59 25.60 -11.06 -2.18
C GLU A 59 25.57 -11.77 -0.82
N LEU A 60 24.37 -11.94 -0.27
CA LEU A 60 24.09 -12.75 0.91
C LEU A 60 23.02 -13.79 0.57
N THR A 61 23.31 -15.06 0.82
CA THR A 61 22.34 -16.14 0.72
C THR A 61 22.11 -16.77 2.09
N ILE A 62 20.85 -16.83 2.51
CA ILE A 62 20.37 -17.48 3.74
C ILE A 62 19.47 -18.63 3.29
N ASN A 63 19.78 -19.87 3.66
CA ASN A 63 19.01 -21.03 3.24
C ASN A 63 19.11 -22.22 4.21
N GLY A 64 18.50 -23.36 3.84
CA GLY A 64 18.62 -24.61 4.56
C GLY A 64 18.00 -24.59 5.96
N GLY A 65 16.96 -23.78 6.17
CA GLY A 65 16.34 -23.60 7.48
C GLY A 65 17.15 -22.70 8.42
N ALA A 66 18.10 -21.93 7.89
CA ALA A 66 18.86 -20.96 8.69
C ALA A 66 17.96 -19.87 9.26
N VAL A 67 18.23 -19.47 10.50
CA VAL A 67 17.59 -18.33 11.16
C VAL A 67 18.64 -17.26 11.38
N VAL A 68 18.43 -16.07 10.83
CA VAL A 68 19.33 -14.92 10.99
C VAL A 68 18.59 -13.82 11.73
N GLU A 69 19.13 -13.43 12.88
CA GLU A 69 18.67 -12.29 13.67
C GLU A 69 19.68 -11.14 13.62
N THR A 70 19.18 -9.96 13.28
CA THR A 70 19.91 -8.69 13.44
C THR A 70 19.21 -7.84 14.49
N ASN A 71 19.97 -7.07 15.25
CA ASN A 71 19.44 -6.20 16.29
C ASN A 71 20.11 -4.82 16.18
N ASP A 72 19.29 -3.79 16.03
CA ASP A 72 19.72 -2.39 16.08
C ASP A 72 19.42 -1.85 17.49
N GLY A 73 20.45 -1.71 18.29
CA GLY A 73 20.33 -1.25 19.68
C GLY A 73 19.67 0.12 19.78
N ALA A 74 19.17 0.43 20.97
CA ALA A 74 18.44 1.67 21.24
C ALA A 74 19.24 2.92 20.83
N GLY A 75 18.56 3.86 20.16
CA GLY A 75 19.02 5.24 20.00
C GLY A 75 19.72 5.62 18.69
N TYR A 76 19.95 4.73 17.71
CA TYR A 76 20.62 5.12 16.46
C TYR A 76 20.17 4.37 15.20
N SER A 77 19.82 5.16 14.16
CA SER A 77 19.74 4.85 12.72
C SER A 77 18.99 3.60 12.27
N TYR A 78 17.74 3.73 11.76
CA TYR A 78 16.86 2.71 11.14
C TYR A 78 17.49 1.69 10.14
N GLN A 79 18.52 0.90 10.47
CA GLN A 79 19.41 0.26 9.48
C GLN A 79 20.02 -1.07 9.96
N SER A 80 19.19 -2.01 10.40
CA SER A 80 19.64 -3.37 10.74
C SER A 80 20.18 -4.11 9.52
N VAL A 81 19.49 -4.03 8.37
CA VAL A 81 19.90 -4.68 7.12
C VAL A 81 19.91 -3.68 5.97
N LEU A 82 21.00 -3.64 5.20
CA LEU A 82 21.20 -2.77 4.06
C LEU A 82 21.68 -3.58 2.85
N ALA A 83 21.02 -3.40 1.70
CA ALA A 83 21.47 -3.88 0.40
C ALA A 83 21.58 -2.72 -0.58
N GLY A 84 22.73 -2.50 -1.22
CA GLY A 84 22.91 -1.41 -2.18
C GLY A 84 22.94 -0.02 -1.53
N GLN A 85 23.85 0.19 -0.57
CA GLN A 85 23.83 1.36 0.29
C GLN A 85 24.20 2.67 -0.42
N TYR A 86 25.27 2.67 -1.22
CA TYR A 86 25.84 3.87 -1.86
C TYR A 86 25.70 3.83 -3.38
N ALA A 87 25.79 4.98 -4.04
CA ALA A 87 25.71 5.05 -5.49
C ALA A 87 26.76 4.17 -6.17
N GLY A 88 26.34 3.42 -7.19
CA GLY A 88 27.19 2.49 -7.93
C GLY A 88 27.40 1.12 -7.28
N SER A 89 26.86 0.87 -6.08
CA SER A 89 26.94 -0.45 -5.42
C SER A 89 25.74 -1.34 -5.74
N LEU A 90 25.95 -2.66 -5.75
CA LEU A 90 24.90 -3.66 -5.90
C LEU A 90 24.86 -4.58 -4.67
N GLY A 91 23.75 -4.58 -3.93
CA GLY A 91 23.52 -5.54 -2.84
C GLY A 91 22.40 -6.51 -3.18
N ILE A 92 22.66 -7.81 -3.04
CA ILE A 92 21.66 -8.88 -3.27
C ILE A 92 21.51 -9.70 -1.99
N ILE A 93 20.29 -9.88 -1.51
CA ILE A 93 19.96 -10.76 -0.40
C ILE A 93 18.97 -11.82 -0.90
N ASN A 94 19.31 -13.09 -0.72
CA ASN A 94 18.45 -14.23 -1.02
C ASN A 94 18.09 -14.94 0.30
N VAL A 95 16.81 -15.07 0.59
CA VAL A 95 16.29 -15.83 1.74
C VAL A 95 15.41 -16.93 1.17
N ASP A 96 15.90 -18.17 1.24
CA ASP A 96 15.35 -19.27 0.45
C ASP A 96 15.08 -20.53 1.28
N GLY A 97 13.92 -21.13 1.01
CA GLY A 97 13.53 -22.44 1.55
C GLY A 97 12.72 -22.36 2.84
N ALA A 98 11.82 -23.33 3.01
CA ALA A 98 10.95 -23.43 4.18
C ALA A 98 11.76 -23.49 5.48
N GLY A 99 11.30 -22.73 6.48
CA GLY A 99 11.96 -22.61 7.78
C GLY A 99 13.16 -21.66 7.81
N THR A 100 13.62 -21.17 6.66
CA THR A 100 14.64 -20.13 6.58
C THR A 100 14.04 -18.78 6.97
N ARG A 101 14.70 -18.04 7.85
CA ARG A 101 14.22 -16.77 8.39
C ARG A 101 15.32 -15.73 8.41
N LEU A 102 15.01 -14.51 7.99
CA LEU A 102 15.79 -13.30 8.27
C LEU A 102 14.90 -12.35 9.05
N TYR A 103 15.24 -12.02 10.29
CA TYR A 103 14.50 -11.00 11.00
C TYR A 103 15.37 -9.96 11.69
N THR A 104 14.80 -8.78 11.87
CA THR A 104 15.46 -7.63 12.48
C THR A 104 14.68 -7.17 13.69
N THR A 105 15.35 -6.89 14.80
CA THR A 105 14.79 -6.25 16.00
C THR A 105 15.45 -4.89 16.25
N GLY A 106 14.86 -4.05 17.12
CA GLY A 106 15.48 -2.78 17.54
C GLY A 106 14.57 -1.54 17.44
N GLU A 107 15.16 -0.35 17.63
CA GLU A 107 14.45 0.94 17.64
C GLU A 107 14.88 1.91 16.50
N PRO A 108 14.28 1.82 15.29
CA PRO A 108 13.47 0.71 14.79
C PRO A 108 14.30 -0.32 14.02
N GLY A 109 14.02 -1.60 14.25
CA GLY A 109 14.49 -2.70 13.40
C GLY A 109 14.05 -2.48 11.96
N GLY A 110 14.98 -2.47 11.01
CA GLY A 110 14.65 -2.06 9.65
C GLY A 110 15.53 -2.65 8.55
N ILE A 111 14.89 -2.92 7.41
CA ILE A 111 15.52 -3.37 6.17
C ILE A 111 15.45 -2.24 5.13
N ARG A 112 16.58 -1.93 4.49
CA ARG A 112 16.60 -1.01 3.34
C ARG A 112 17.26 -1.62 2.13
N ILE A 113 16.55 -1.55 1.01
CA ILE A 113 16.94 -2.16 -0.26
C ILE A 113 17.09 -1.04 -1.30
N GLY A 114 18.30 -0.82 -1.80
CA GLY A 114 18.59 0.20 -2.79
C GLY A 114 18.59 1.62 -2.22
N LYS A 115 19.30 1.85 -1.11
CA LYS A 115 19.25 3.15 -0.44
C LYS A 115 19.75 4.28 -1.35
N GLN A 116 20.91 4.13 -1.97
CA GLN A 116 21.46 5.05 -2.99
C GLN A 116 22.04 4.29 -4.20
N GLY A 117 22.39 3.01 -4.02
CA GLY A 117 22.78 2.11 -5.10
C GLY A 117 21.61 1.24 -5.57
N THR A 118 21.94 0.05 -6.04
CA THR A 118 20.98 -0.98 -6.43
C THR A 118 20.89 -2.05 -5.35
N GLY A 119 19.70 -2.30 -4.83
CA GLY A 119 19.44 -3.38 -3.87
C GLY A 119 18.40 -4.35 -4.39
N ILE A 120 18.59 -5.63 -4.10
CA ILE A 120 17.64 -6.71 -4.38
C ILE A 120 17.47 -7.55 -3.12
N LEU A 121 16.22 -7.82 -2.75
CA LEU A 121 15.85 -8.82 -1.74
C LEU A 121 14.90 -9.84 -2.38
N ASN A 122 15.27 -11.12 -2.31
CA ASN A 122 14.45 -12.23 -2.75
C ASN A 122 14.06 -13.09 -1.55
N THR A 123 12.76 -13.32 -1.37
CA THR A 123 12.19 -14.25 -0.39
C THR A 123 11.44 -15.34 -1.14
N THR A 124 11.96 -16.57 -1.12
CA THR A 124 11.50 -17.65 -2.00
C THR A 124 11.29 -18.99 -1.28
N ASN A 125 10.51 -19.87 -1.91
CA ASN A 125 10.33 -21.27 -1.52
C ASN A 125 9.92 -21.48 -0.04
N GLY A 126 9.07 -20.61 0.50
CA GLY A 126 8.56 -20.75 1.87
C GLY A 126 9.39 -20.08 2.96
N ALA A 127 10.37 -19.23 2.58
CA ALA A 127 11.16 -18.46 3.53
C ALA A 127 10.39 -17.27 4.12
N SER A 128 10.85 -16.77 5.28
CA SER A 128 10.27 -15.60 5.95
C SER A 128 11.29 -14.49 6.13
N VAL A 129 10.88 -13.25 5.90
CA VAL A 129 11.61 -12.03 6.29
C VAL A 129 10.73 -11.22 7.23
N GLU A 130 11.25 -10.78 8.37
CA GLU A 130 10.44 -10.13 9.41
C GLU A 130 11.16 -8.89 9.95
N THR A 131 10.51 -7.73 9.98
CA THR A 131 11.12 -6.46 10.39
C THR A 131 10.06 -5.48 10.83
N PHE A 132 10.39 -4.39 11.51
CA PHE A 132 9.41 -3.35 11.82
C PHE A 132 9.25 -2.34 10.67
N TYR A 133 10.32 -2.13 9.91
CA TYR A 133 10.39 -1.07 8.90
C TYR A 133 11.04 -1.52 7.60
N LEU A 134 10.38 -1.22 6.47
CA LEU A 134 10.90 -1.51 5.12
C LEU A 134 11.01 -0.24 4.27
N ASP A 135 12.19 -0.01 3.69
CA ASP A 135 12.44 1.10 2.76
C ASP A 135 13.07 0.59 1.46
N ILE A 136 12.28 0.56 0.39
CA ILE A 136 12.70 0.13 -0.95
C ILE A 136 12.97 1.37 -1.79
N ALA A 137 14.18 1.51 -2.31
CA ALA A 137 14.61 2.64 -3.15
C ALA A 137 14.43 4.00 -2.47
N ARG A 138 15.30 4.33 -1.51
CA ARG A 138 15.19 5.66 -0.86
C ARG A 138 15.64 6.77 -1.79
N PHE A 139 16.85 6.66 -2.34
CA PHE A 139 17.48 7.57 -3.30
C PHE A 139 18.06 6.82 -4.52
N GLY A 140 17.99 5.49 -4.53
CA GLY A 140 18.56 4.63 -5.59
C GLY A 140 17.50 3.74 -6.23
N THR A 141 17.90 2.51 -6.56
CA THR A 141 17.01 1.50 -7.15
C THR A 141 16.88 0.29 -6.23
N GLY A 142 15.66 -0.08 -5.87
CA GLY A 142 15.41 -1.18 -4.95
C GLY A 142 14.38 -2.13 -5.52
N THR A 143 14.61 -3.44 -5.41
CA THR A 143 13.64 -4.47 -5.79
C THR A 143 13.45 -5.46 -4.64
N VAL A 144 12.20 -5.73 -4.29
CA VAL A 144 11.84 -6.80 -3.35
C VAL A 144 10.93 -7.78 -4.06
N ASN A 145 11.28 -9.07 -4.02
CA ASN A 145 10.51 -10.16 -4.58
C ASN A 145 10.09 -11.12 -3.45
N ILE A 146 8.79 -11.37 -3.33
CA ILE A 146 8.22 -12.37 -2.43
C ILE A 146 7.50 -13.38 -3.32
N ASP A 147 8.17 -14.49 -3.58
CA ASP A 147 7.73 -15.45 -4.60
C ASP A 147 7.58 -16.87 -4.05
N GLY A 148 6.48 -17.50 -4.42
CA GLY A 148 6.16 -18.88 -4.04
C GLY A 148 5.29 -18.98 -2.79
N ALA A 149 4.46 -20.02 -2.77
CA ALA A 149 3.55 -20.28 -1.67
C ALA A 149 4.31 -20.43 -0.35
N GLY A 150 3.83 -19.71 0.67
CA GLY A 150 4.44 -19.71 2.00
C GLY A 150 5.62 -18.76 2.16
N SER A 151 6.10 -18.10 1.11
CA SER A 151 7.10 -17.03 1.22
C SER A 151 6.46 -15.78 1.82
N GLN A 152 7.08 -15.19 2.84
CA GLN A 152 6.47 -14.10 3.62
C GLN A 152 7.45 -12.95 3.88
N LEU A 153 6.94 -11.72 3.80
CA LEU A 153 7.56 -10.53 4.38
C LEU A 153 6.59 -9.94 5.40
N ILE A 154 6.98 -9.91 6.67
CA ILE A 154 6.15 -9.47 7.78
C ILE A 154 6.71 -8.17 8.35
N LEU A 155 5.83 -7.18 8.46
CA LEU A 155 6.07 -5.89 9.08
C LEU A 155 5.18 -5.74 10.31
N ASP A 156 5.73 -5.88 11.53
CA ASP A 156 4.97 -5.65 12.75
C ASP A 156 5.80 -5.12 13.94
N ASP A 157 5.09 -4.63 14.95
CA ASP A 157 5.58 -4.05 16.21
C ASP A 157 6.24 -5.06 17.18
N SER A 158 6.17 -6.37 16.91
CA SER A 158 6.98 -7.34 17.63
C SER A 158 8.46 -7.30 17.22
N HIS A 159 8.75 -6.70 16.05
CA HIS A 159 10.11 -6.57 15.49
C HIS A 159 10.73 -5.20 15.72
N GLY A 160 10.09 -4.32 16.48
CA GLY A 160 10.65 -3.02 16.82
C GLY A 160 9.60 -1.98 17.16
N ALA A 161 10.08 -0.77 17.46
CA ALA A 161 9.22 0.38 17.71
C ALA A 161 9.88 1.64 17.17
N TRP A 162 9.08 2.66 16.89
CA TRP A 162 9.63 3.98 16.67
C TRP A 162 10.11 4.61 17.99
N GLN A 163 11.00 5.59 17.86
CA GLN A 163 11.42 6.44 18.97
C GLN A 163 10.22 7.08 19.70
N PRO A 164 10.36 7.52 20.98
CA PRO A 164 9.24 7.96 21.83
C PRO A 164 8.29 8.99 21.21
N ALA A 165 8.78 9.88 20.35
CA ALA A 165 7.95 10.86 19.64
C ALA A 165 6.91 10.24 18.67
N TYR A 166 7.07 8.97 18.33
CA TYR A 166 6.26 8.21 17.39
C TYR A 166 5.85 6.84 17.95
N ALA A 167 5.90 6.65 19.28
CA ALA A 167 5.64 5.36 19.93
C ALA A 167 4.23 4.80 19.66
N GLY A 168 3.27 5.64 19.25
CA GLY A 168 1.93 5.21 18.83
C GLY A 168 1.82 4.78 17.37
N GLN A 169 2.91 4.77 16.60
CA GLN A 169 2.89 4.33 15.20
C GLN A 169 3.30 2.86 15.09
N ALA A 170 2.57 2.12 14.26
CA ALA A 170 2.82 0.73 13.96
C ALA A 170 3.92 0.57 12.89
N ALA A 171 4.11 -0.67 12.47
CA ALA A 171 5.04 -1.03 11.41
C ALA A 171 4.65 -0.41 10.06
N PHE A 172 5.68 -0.19 9.23
CA PHE A 172 5.51 0.63 8.05
C PHE A 172 6.44 0.21 6.91
N GLY A 173 5.90 0.14 5.69
CA GLY A 173 6.65 -0.12 4.47
C GLY A 173 6.55 1.02 3.45
N ARG A 174 7.60 1.21 2.66
CA ARG A 174 7.58 2.16 1.53
C ARG A 174 8.42 1.74 0.34
N ILE A 175 7.96 2.15 -0.85
CA ILE A 175 8.63 2.05 -2.15
C ILE A 175 8.87 3.45 -2.75
N GLY A 176 10.08 3.76 -3.20
CA GLY A 176 10.38 4.96 -3.99
C GLY A 176 10.16 6.24 -3.18
N LYS A 177 11.10 6.60 -2.30
CA LYS A 177 10.88 7.75 -1.42
C LYS A 177 11.21 9.10 -2.06
N GLU A 178 12.46 9.28 -2.47
CA GLU A 178 13.03 10.59 -2.80
C GLU A 178 13.11 10.77 -4.31
N SER A 179 13.32 12.00 -4.76
CA SER A 179 13.48 12.32 -6.17
C SER A 179 14.58 11.45 -6.82
N GLY A 180 14.30 10.92 -8.00
CA GLY A 180 15.18 10.02 -8.75
C GLY A 180 15.19 8.56 -8.27
N SER A 181 14.51 8.22 -7.18
CA SER A 181 14.42 6.85 -6.71
C SER A 181 13.45 6.00 -7.53
N HIS A 182 13.78 4.71 -7.71
CA HIS A 182 12.98 3.74 -8.46
C HIS A 182 12.83 2.45 -7.65
N GLY A 183 11.65 2.26 -7.04
CA GLY A 183 11.37 1.09 -6.22
C GLY A 183 10.39 0.12 -6.86
N TYR A 184 10.64 -1.18 -6.65
CA TYR A 184 9.81 -2.26 -7.15
C TYR A 184 9.50 -3.27 -6.02
N LEU A 185 8.25 -3.64 -5.90
CA LEU A 185 7.80 -4.77 -5.07
C LEU A 185 7.01 -5.74 -5.95
N ASN A 186 7.39 -7.01 -5.91
CA ASN A 186 6.68 -8.09 -6.59
C ASN A 186 6.25 -9.14 -5.57
N ILE A 187 4.95 -9.42 -5.51
CA ILE A 187 4.36 -10.49 -4.69
C ILE A 187 3.72 -11.49 -5.64
N THR A 188 4.35 -12.65 -5.82
CA THR A 188 4.00 -13.59 -6.89
C THR A 188 3.86 -15.01 -6.39
N SER A 189 3.12 -15.83 -7.15
CA SER A 189 3.03 -17.28 -6.96
C SER A 189 2.63 -17.73 -5.53
N GLY A 190 1.80 -16.95 -4.82
CA GLY A 190 1.37 -17.27 -3.46
C GLY A 190 2.18 -16.60 -2.33
N GLY A 191 3.03 -15.62 -2.65
CA GLY A 191 3.76 -14.83 -1.66
C GLY A 191 2.86 -13.89 -0.85
N LEU A 192 3.32 -13.47 0.33
CA LEU A 192 2.58 -12.56 1.23
C LEU A 192 3.46 -11.41 1.72
N LEU A 193 2.98 -10.18 1.58
CA LEU A 193 3.44 -9.04 2.40
C LEU A 193 2.36 -8.72 3.44
N SER A 194 2.70 -8.81 4.73
CA SER A 194 1.81 -8.44 5.84
C SER A 194 2.37 -7.25 6.59
N ILE A 195 1.54 -6.23 6.86
CA ILE A 195 1.87 -5.05 7.64
C ILE A 195 0.83 -4.90 8.73
N SER A 196 1.23 -4.94 9.99
CA SER A 196 0.29 -4.92 11.10
C SER A 196 0.86 -4.33 12.38
N ASN A 197 -0.01 -4.06 13.34
CA ASN A 197 0.33 -4.04 14.75
C ASN A 197 -0.23 -5.30 15.43
N THR A 198 0.43 -5.71 16.52
CA THR A 198 0.12 -6.91 17.30
C THR A 198 -0.18 -6.58 18.75
N ASP A 199 0.26 -5.42 19.24
CA ASP A 199 0.07 -4.99 20.62
C ASP A 199 -1.33 -4.44 20.91
N GLY A 200 -2.06 -4.05 19.85
CA GLY A 200 -3.33 -3.36 19.99
C GLY A 200 -3.21 -2.00 20.68
N VAL A 201 -2.06 -1.34 20.59
CA VAL A 201 -1.81 0.00 21.15
C VAL A 201 -1.20 0.91 20.08
N THR A 202 -0.31 0.39 19.23
CA THR A 202 0.20 1.13 18.09
C THR A 202 -0.83 1.19 16.96
N ASP A 203 -0.95 2.32 16.29
CA ASP A 203 -1.91 2.55 15.22
C ASP A 203 -1.22 2.80 13.88
N THR A 204 -2.00 2.95 12.81
CA THR A 204 -1.50 3.36 11.49
C THR A 204 -0.52 2.40 10.80
N PRO A 205 -0.73 1.06 10.81
CA PRO A 205 0.06 0.18 9.94
C PRO A 205 -0.13 0.63 8.50
N GLY A 206 0.98 0.85 7.80
CA GLY A 206 0.96 1.69 6.60
C GLY A 206 1.87 1.23 5.48
N PHE A 207 1.41 1.46 4.24
CA PHE A 207 2.21 1.26 3.04
C PHE A 207 2.19 2.48 2.12
N GLN A 208 3.37 2.95 1.71
CA GLN A 208 3.51 4.08 0.78
C GLN A 208 4.25 3.70 -0.50
N ILE A 209 3.78 4.21 -1.64
CA ILE A 209 4.43 4.05 -2.93
C ILE A 209 4.66 5.45 -3.51
N ALA A 210 5.87 5.77 -3.94
CA ALA A 210 6.24 7.03 -4.59
C ALA A 210 5.88 8.28 -3.77
N ARG A 211 6.63 8.52 -2.69
CA ARG A 211 6.27 9.56 -1.70
C ARG A 211 6.55 10.99 -2.18
N ASN A 212 7.76 11.29 -2.62
CA ASN A 212 8.21 12.65 -2.92
C ASN A 212 8.21 12.91 -4.44
N ASP A 213 8.24 14.19 -4.81
CA ASP A 213 8.31 14.65 -6.19
C ASP A 213 9.53 14.05 -6.93
N GLY A 214 9.31 13.59 -8.16
CA GLY A 214 10.27 12.88 -9.00
C GLY A 214 10.62 11.47 -8.52
N SER A 215 9.90 10.88 -7.56
CA SER A 215 10.10 9.49 -7.15
C SER A 215 9.19 8.53 -7.92
N TYR A 216 9.68 7.32 -8.19
CA TYR A 216 8.91 6.27 -8.86
C TYR A 216 8.81 5.03 -7.97
N GLY A 217 7.60 4.49 -7.87
CA GLY A 217 7.35 3.25 -7.13
C GLY A 217 6.32 2.38 -7.83
N LYS A 218 6.59 1.08 -7.93
CA LYS A 218 5.66 0.10 -8.48
C LYS A 218 5.53 -1.12 -7.57
N ALA A 219 4.30 -1.48 -7.23
CA ALA A 219 3.96 -2.75 -6.60
C ALA A 219 3.11 -3.61 -7.54
N ILE A 220 3.47 -4.88 -7.69
CA ILE A 220 2.70 -5.88 -8.43
C ILE A 220 2.34 -7.02 -7.47
N ILE A 221 1.06 -7.33 -7.37
CA ILE A 221 0.53 -8.50 -6.66
C ILE A 221 -0.13 -9.38 -7.70
N ASP A 222 0.44 -10.56 -7.95
CA ASP A 222 0.10 -11.36 -9.12
C ASP A 222 0.02 -12.85 -8.81
N GLY A 223 -1.15 -13.43 -9.09
CA GLY A 223 -1.40 -14.85 -8.99
C GLY A 223 -2.25 -15.23 -7.78
N GLN A 224 -2.86 -16.41 -7.88
CA GLN A 224 -3.70 -16.94 -6.81
C GLN A 224 -2.88 -17.12 -5.53
N GLY A 225 -3.44 -16.63 -4.42
CA GLY A 225 -2.80 -16.70 -3.09
C GLY A 225 -1.73 -15.64 -2.85
N SER A 226 -1.37 -14.84 -3.87
CA SER A 226 -0.51 -13.68 -3.64
C SER A 226 -1.31 -12.57 -2.95
N GLU A 227 -0.75 -12.03 -1.87
CA GLU A 227 -1.49 -11.10 -1.00
C GLU A 227 -0.62 -9.95 -0.49
N LEU A 228 -1.20 -8.75 -0.54
CA LEU A 228 -0.79 -7.61 0.30
C LEU A 228 -1.83 -7.42 1.40
N ARG A 229 -1.41 -7.51 2.66
CA ARG A 229 -2.27 -7.33 3.82
C ARG A 229 -1.77 -6.19 4.70
N ILE A 230 -2.65 -5.25 5.02
CA ILE A 230 -2.42 -4.16 5.98
C ILE A 230 -3.52 -4.25 7.03
N ARG A 231 -3.14 -4.53 8.28
CA ARG A 231 -4.11 -4.84 9.34
C ARG A 231 -3.80 -4.10 10.62
N GLN A 232 -4.76 -3.34 11.11
CA GLN A 232 -4.76 -2.85 12.47
C GLN A 232 -5.52 -3.82 13.40
N THR A 233 -4.92 -4.14 14.54
CA THR A 233 -5.53 -4.83 15.69
C THR A 233 -5.57 -3.87 16.88
N GLY A 234 -6.40 -4.12 17.91
CA GLY A 234 -6.48 -3.23 19.08
C GLY A 234 -7.83 -2.58 19.33
N PRO A 235 -7.97 -1.74 20.38
CA PRO A 235 -9.22 -1.14 20.80
C PRO A 235 -9.65 -0.12 19.75
N GLN A 236 -10.48 -0.62 18.85
CA GLN A 236 -11.10 0.16 17.80
C GLN A 236 -11.82 1.40 18.37
N GLY A 237 -11.60 2.56 17.75
CA GLY A 237 -12.27 3.81 18.14
C GLY A 237 -11.60 4.57 19.27
N ASP A 238 -10.30 4.37 19.48
CA ASP A 238 -9.54 5.36 20.22
C ASP A 238 -9.49 6.69 19.44
N SER A 239 -9.13 7.77 20.14
CA SER A 239 -9.05 9.10 19.53
C SER A 239 -7.77 9.29 18.72
N TYR A 240 -6.92 8.26 18.57
CA TYR A 240 -5.66 8.41 17.87
C TYR A 240 -5.89 8.58 16.38
N THR A 241 -5.08 9.46 15.81
CA THR A 241 -5.30 10.07 14.51
C THR A 241 -4.69 9.19 13.43
N GLY A 242 -5.34 8.06 13.14
CA GLY A 242 -5.15 7.37 11.87
C GLY A 242 -5.38 5.87 11.93
N GLY A 243 -5.90 5.36 10.82
CA GLY A 243 -6.14 3.94 10.60
C GLY A 243 -5.07 3.27 9.75
N SER A 244 -5.25 1.97 9.52
CA SER A 244 -4.54 1.23 8.47
C SER A 244 -4.63 1.97 7.13
N PHE A 245 -3.52 2.06 6.39
CA PHE A 245 -3.52 2.85 5.16
C PHE A 245 -2.61 2.37 4.04
N LEU A 246 -3.04 2.64 2.82
CA LEU A 246 -2.27 2.49 1.59
C LEU A 246 -2.27 3.80 0.81
N GLN A 247 -1.08 4.35 0.57
CA GLN A 247 -0.92 5.58 -0.22
C GLN A 247 -0.10 5.31 -1.48
N ILE A 248 -0.65 5.69 -2.63
CA ILE A 248 -0.07 5.46 -3.96
C ILE A 248 0.17 6.83 -4.60
N GLY A 249 1.45 7.17 -4.73
CA GLY A 249 1.94 8.37 -5.41
C GLY A 249 1.53 9.65 -4.71
N ARG A 250 2.01 9.87 -3.47
CA ARG A 250 1.69 11.10 -2.74
C ARG A 250 2.08 12.33 -3.57
N ASN A 251 3.37 12.43 -3.91
CA ASN A 251 3.90 13.47 -4.79
C ASN A 251 4.69 12.91 -5.98
N GLY A 252 5.05 11.63 -5.95
CA GLY A 252 5.72 10.96 -7.06
C GLY A 252 4.75 10.10 -7.88
N GLN A 253 5.29 9.33 -8.82
CA GLN A 253 4.53 8.38 -9.63
C GLN A 253 4.43 7.02 -8.94
N GLY A 254 3.27 6.74 -8.33
CA GLY A 254 2.98 5.46 -7.70
C GLY A 254 2.11 4.57 -8.57
N ILE A 255 2.42 3.28 -8.66
CA ILE A 255 1.59 2.29 -9.32
C ILE A 255 1.40 1.09 -8.39
N LEU A 256 0.16 0.69 -8.15
CA LEU A 256 -0.19 -0.60 -7.58
C LEU A 256 -1.07 -1.38 -8.57
N GLU A 257 -0.65 -2.60 -8.91
CA GLU A 257 -1.37 -3.50 -9.82
C GLU A 257 -1.61 -4.85 -9.12
N ALA A 258 -2.88 -5.20 -8.91
CA ALA A 258 -3.30 -6.52 -8.47
C ALA A 258 -3.95 -7.28 -9.63
N ARG A 259 -3.54 -8.52 -9.90
CA ARG A 259 -4.09 -9.33 -11.00
C ARG A 259 -4.10 -10.84 -10.75
N ASN A 260 -4.82 -11.56 -11.59
CA ASN A 260 -4.85 -13.03 -11.64
C ASN A 260 -5.25 -13.68 -10.30
N ASN A 261 -6.34 -13.18 -9.70
CA ASN A 261 -6.86 -13.61 -8.38
C ASN A 261 -5.93 -13.29 -7.18
N ALA A 262 -5.07 -12.29 -7.33
CA ALA A 262 -4.35 -11.68 -6.21
C ALA A 262 -5.30 -10.95 -5.25
N GLN A 263 -4.86 -10.76 -4.00
CA GLN A 263 -5.62 -10.09 -2.95
C GLN A 263 -4.89 -8.87 -2.38
N VAL A 264 -5.63 -7.79 -2.11
CA VAL A 264 -5.15 -6.61 -1.39
C VAL A 264 -6.13 -6.26 -0.29
N ASN A 265 -5.75 -6.46 0.97
CA ASN A 265 -6.64 -6.33 2.13
C ASN A 265 -6.14 -5.21 3.06
N ILE A 266 -6.95 -4.17 3.26
CA ILE A 266 -6.70 -3.08 4.22
C ILE A 266 -7.81 -3.12 5.26
N THR A 267 -7.44 -3.41 6.51
CA THR A 267 -8.40 -3.65 7.59
C THR A 267 -8.01 -2.91 8.86
N GLY A 268 -8.98 -2.26 9.50
CA GLY A 268 -8.76 -1.46 10.71
C GLY A 268 -9.72 -0.28 10.76
N ASP A 269 -9.88 0.36 11.92
CA ASP A 269 -10.58 1.63 11.95
C ASP A 269 -9.90 2.64 11.02
N TYR A 270 -10.67 3.57 10.46
CA TYR A 270 -10.19 4.55 9.48
C TYR A 270 -9.38 3.96 8.30
N ALA A 271 -9.63 2.68 7.96
CA ALA A 271 -9.01 2.02 6.82
C ALA A 271 -9.21 2.85 5.55
N HIS A 272 -8.12 3.24 4.89
CA HIS A 272 -8.19 4.08 3.72
C HIS A 272 -7.10 3.83 2.68
N VAL A 273 -7.46 4.13 1.44
CA VAL A 273 -6.58 4.15 0.29
C VAL A 273 -6.58 5.55 -0.31
N ALA A 274 -5.40 6.05 -0.64
CA ALA A 274 -5.23 7.34 -1.29
C ALA A 274 -4.35 7.20 -2.54
N VAL A 275 -4.88 7.58 -3.70
CA VAL A 275 -4.16 7.59 -4.99
C VAL A 275 -3.97 9.04 -5.42
N SER A 276 -2.72 9.50 -5.52
CA SER A 276 -2.37 10.90 -5.73
C SER A 276 -3.00 11.86 -4.72
N SER A 277 -2.54 11.78 -3.47
CA SER A 277 -3.02 12.64 -2.37
C SER A 277 -1.84 13.42 -1.77
N ALA A 278 -1.37 14.43 -2.50
CA ALA A 278 -0.28 15.35 -2.14
C ALA A 278 -0.70 16.30 -1.01
N TYR A 279 0.14 16.60 -0.01
CA TYR A 279 -0.28 17.60 0.99
C TYR A 279 -0.20 19.02 0.44
N THR A 280 -0.96 19.94 1.03
CA THR A 280 -0.88 21.37 0.72
C THR A 280 0.58 21.85 0.81
N GLY A 281 1.11 22.41 -0.28
CA GLY A 281 2.49 22.88 -0.39
C GLY A 281 3.46 21.91 -1.09
N ASP A 282 3.02 20.69 -1.42
CA ASP A 282 3.78 19.79 -2.27
C ASP A 282 3.76 20.32 -3.73
N SER A 283 4.92 20.35 -4.41
CA SER A 283 5.06 20.82 -5.79
C SER A 283 4.58 19.73 -6.76
N VAL A 284 3.29 19.70 -7.06
CA VAL A 284 2.75 18.62 -7.90
C VAL A 284 2.88 18.99 -9.39
N VAL A 285 3.82 18.34 -10.09
CA VAL A 285 3.77 18.10 -11.54
C VAL A 285 4.45 16.77 -11.84
N ASP A 286 3.80 15.65 -11.54
CA ASP A 286 4.33 14.32 -11.87
C ASP A 286 3.23 13.45 -12.52
N PRO A 287 3.58 12.43 -13.33
CA PRO A 287 2.62 11.66 -14.10
C PRO A 287 1.59 10.96 -13.19
N ALA A 288 0.40 10.74 -13.74
CA ALA A 288 -0.72 10.20 -12.97
C ALA A 288 -0.36 8.91 -12.24
N SER A 289 -0.71 8.84 -10.95
CA SER A 289 -0.57 7.63 -10.15
C SER A 289 -1.74 6.67 -10.38
N GLU A 290 -1.48 5.38 -10.24
CA GLU A 290 -2.41 4.36 -10.70
C GLU A 290 -2.68 3.27 -9.67
N LEU A 291 -3.96 2.93 -9.51
CA LEU A 291 -4.43 1.72 -8.85
C LEU A 291 -5.16 0.85 -9.88
N ARG A 292 -4.71 -0.39 -10.07
CA ARG A 292 -5.27 -1.32 -11.05
C ARG A 292 -5.66 -2.63 -10.37
N ILE A 293 -6.92 -3.02 -10.51
CA ILE A 293 -7.47 -4.29 -10.03
C ILE A 293 -7.99 -5.05 -11.26
N LEU A 294 -7.27 -6.11 -11.64
CA LEU A 294 -7.38 -6.74 -12.95
C LEU A 294 -7.63 -8.26 -12.83
N SER A 295 -8.20 -8.87 -13.87
CA SER A 295 -8.18 -10.33 -14.08
C SER A 295 -8.54 -11.16 -12.84
N GLY A 296 -9.67 -10.87 -12.19
CA GLY A 296 -10.14 -11.62 -11.01
C GLY A 296 -9.50 -11.22 -9.68
N ALA A 297 -8.61 -10.22 -9.64
CA ALA A 297 -8.06 -9.72 -8.38
C ALA A 297 -9.12 -9.05 -7.50
N ASP A 298 -8.95 -9.18 -6.19
CA ASP A 298 -9.85 -8.63 -5.18
C ASP A 298 -9.11 -7.64 -4.28
N MET A 299 -9.74 -6.51 -4.02
CA MET A 299 -9.25 -5.52 -3.07
C MET A 299 -10.35 -5.16 -2.08
N THR A 300 -10.05 -5.26 -0.79
CA THR A 300 -10.97 -4.91 0.30
C THR A 300 -10.39 -3.81 1.18
N ILE A 301 -11.19 -2.77 1.44
CA ILE A 301 -10.94 -1.69 2.40
C ILE A 301 -12.04 -1.77 3.45
N ASP A 302 -11.75 -2.32 4.62
CA ASP A 302 -12.74 -2.65 5.63
C ASP A 302 -12.42 -2.02 6.99
N SER A 303 -13.29 -1.10 7.43
CA SER A 303 -13.25 -0.54 8.78
C SER A 303 -14.32 -1.11 9.72
N GLY A 304 -15.03 -2.15 9.30
CA GLY A 304 -16.08 -2.79 10.08
C GLY A 304 -17.17 -1.79 10.49
N ALA A 305 -17.43 -1.70 11.80
CA ALA A 305 -18.42 -0.77 12.36
C ALA A 305 -17.92 0.68 12.52
N TYR A 306 -16.65 0.94 12.21
CA TYR A 306 -16.00 2.22 12.47
C TYR A 306 -15.97 3.09 11.24
N ILE A 307 -15.71 4.38 11.47
CA ILE A 307 -15.49 5.34 10.41
C ILE A 307 -14.31 4.88 9.56
N GLY A 308 -14.48 4.77 8.25
CA GLY A 308 -13.44 4.26 7.34
C GLY A 308 -14.02 3.63 6.08
N GLY A 309 -13.23 2.81 5.38
CA GLY A 309 -13.61 2.30 4.08
C GLY A 309 -13.52 3.39 3.01
N PHE A 310 -12.41 4.14 3.01
CA PHE A 310 -12.25 5.30 2.14
C PHE A 310 -11.34 5.01 0.95
N LEU A 311 -11.74 5.47 -0.23
CA LEU A 311 -10.87 5.61 -1.39
C LEU A 311 -10.88 7.06 -1.87
N ASN A 312 -9.72 7.71 -1.77
CA ASN A 312 -9.47 9.05 -2.30
C ASN A 312 -8.65 8.96 -3.59
N ILE A 313 -9.13 9.59 -4.65
CA ILE A 313 -8.53 9.61 -5.99
C ILE A 313 -8.30 11.07 -6.38
N ALA A 314 -7.04 11.49 -6.45
CA ALA A 314 -6.67 12.87 -6.73
C ALA A 314 -7.37 13.88 -5.81
N ALA A 315 -7.17 13.74 -4.49
CA ALA A 315 -7.91 14.55 -3.51
C ALA A 315 -7.40 15.99 -3.39
N ASN A 316 -6.16 16.28 -3.81
CA ASN A 316 -5.47 17.51 -3.50
C ASN A 316 -5.05 18.28 -4.77
N PRO A 317 -4.59 19.55 -4.66
CA PRO A 317 -4.36 20.39 -5.83
C PRO A 317 -3.34 19.82 -6.79
N ASN A 318 -3.65 19.93 -8.07
CA ASN A 318 -2.81 19.49 -9.20
C ASN A 318 -2.50 17.98 -9.23
N SER A 319 -3.08 17.19 -8.33
CA SER A 319 -2.92 15.73 -8.32
C SER A 319 -3.61 15.08 -9.53
N GLN A 320 -3.03 14.00 -10.03
CA GLN A 320 -3.61 13.20 -11.12
C GLN A 320 -3.60 11.73 -10.74
N ALA A 321 -4.77 11.09 -10.77
CA ALA A 321 -4.89 9.68 -10.41
C ALA A 321 -5.88 8.93 -11.30
N ASN A 322 -5.52 7.68 -11.60
CA ASN A 322 -6.38 6.75 -12.31
C ASN A 322 -6.62 5.51 -11.44
N VAL A 323 -7.88 5.15 -11.24
CA VAL A 323 -8.28 3.87 -10.65
C VAL A 323 -9.01 3.06 -11.71
N LEU A 324 -8.55 1.83 -11.93
CA LEU A 324 -9.13 0.90 -12.90
C LEU A 324 -9.52 -0.41 -12.21
N VAL A 325 -10.79 -0.79 -12.33
CA VAL A 325 -11.29 -2.13 -11.98
C VAL A 325 -11.78 -2.81 -13.26
N SER A 326 -11.11 -3.87 -13.68
CA SER A 326 -11.34 -4.48 -15.00
C SER A 326 -11.21 -6.00 -15.01
N GLY A 327 -12.20 -6.66 -15.61
CA GLY A 327 -12.20 -8.11 -15.80
C GLY A 327 -13.20 -8.80 -14.89
N ALA A 328 -13.80 -9.89 -15.37
CA ALA A 328 -14.74 -10.68 -14.60
C ALA A 328 -14.08 -11.19 -13.30
N GLY A 329 -14.80 -11.03 -12.19
CA GLY A 329 -14.30 -11.37 -10.86
C GLY A 329 -13.37 -10.34 -10.23
N SER A 330 -13.01 -9.25 -10.93
CA SER A 330 -12.25 -8.18 -10.31
C SER A 330 -13.14 -7.30 -9.45
N THR A 331 -12.83 -7.20 -8.17
CA THR A 331 -13.67 -6.55 -7.15
C THR A 331 -12.88 -5.53 -6.34
N LEU A 332 -13.52 -4.39 -6.06
CA LEU A 332 -13.09 -3.41 -5.08
C LEU A 332 -14.21 -3.20 -4.07
N THR A 333 -14.00 -3.67 -2.84
CA THR A 333 -14.98 -3.59 -1.76
C THR A 333 -14.55 -2.54 -0.75
N LEU A 334 -15.46 -1.62 -0.42
CA LEU A 334 -15.31 -0.62 0.63
C LEU A 334 -16.40 -0.85 1.66
N ASN A 335 -16.03 -1.23 2.87
CA ASN A 335 -16.95 -1.47 3.98
C ASN A 335 -16.58 -0.57 5.16
N GLY A 336 -17.56 0.13 5.73
CA GLY A 336 -17.31 1.02 6.85
C GLY A 336 -18.45 1.98 7.15
N HIS A 337 -18.40 2.60 8.33
CA HIS A 337 -19.24 3.74 8.64
C HIS A 337 -18.76 4.95 7.83
N TYR A 338 -19.62 5.52 7.00
CA TYR A 338 -19.29 6.56 6.02
C TYR A 338 -18.27 6.12 4.96
N SER A 339 -18.30 4.86 4.54
CA SER A 339 -17.47 4.40 3.43
C SER A 339 -17.70 5.26 2.18
N PHE A 340 -16.63 5.58 1.46
CA PHE A 340 -16.78 6.40 0.27
C PHE A 340 -15.69 6.18 -0.77
N VAL A 341 -16.07 6.43 -2.01
CA VAL A 341 -15.14 6.72 -3.11
C VAL A 341 -15.25 8.21 -3.45
N ARG A 342 -14.13 8.94 -3.44
CA ARG A 342 -14.05 10.34 -3.84
C ARG A 342 -13.04 10.49 -4.97
N ALA A 343 -13.49 10.91 -6.14
CA ALA A 343 -12.64 11.33 -7.24
C ALA A 343 -12.68 12.85 -7.38
N GLY A 344 -11.56 13.51 -7.12
CA GLY A 344 -11.44 14.97 -7.13
C GLY A 344 -11.85 15.63 -5.83
N GLY A 345 -10.90 16.34 -5.22
CA GLY A 345 -11.13 17.20 -4.06
C GLY A 345 -10.81 18.66 -4.34
N GLU A 346 -9.70 19.15 -3.81
CA GLU A 346 -9.16 20.51 -3.99
C GLU A 346 -8.47 20.57 -5.36
N ASP A 347 -9.14 20.84 -6.48
CA ASP A 347 -8.52 20.90 -7.84
C ASP A 347 -7.87 19.64 -8.46
N GLY A 348 -7.85 18.51 -7.76
CA GLY A 348 -7.31 17.26 -8.30
C GLY A 348 -8.11 16.68 -9.49
N THR A 349 -7.40 15.99 -10.40
CA THR A 349 -7.97 15.28 -11.56
C THR A 349 -7.97 13.76 -11.32
N GLY A 350 -9.09 13.24 -10.87
CA GLY A 350 -9.32 11.81 -10.64
C GLY A 350 -10.17 11.17 -11.74
N THR A 351 -9.72 10.01 -12.23
CA THR A 351 -10.51 9.14 -13.11
C THR A 351 -10.75 7.78 -12.44
N LEU A 352 -12.01 7.42 -12.28
CA LEU A 352 -12.46 6.09 -11.88
C LEU A 352 -13.01 5.35 -13.11
N THR A 353 -12.46 4.18 -13.44
CA THR A 353 -12.94 3.34 -14.54
C THR A 353 -13.31 1.95 -14.04
N VAL A 354 -14.52 1.52 -14.37
CA VAL A 354 -15.02 0.17 -14.11
C VAL A 354 -15.46 -0.45 -15.44
N THR A 355 -14.80 -1.53 -15.85
CA THR A 355 -15.01 -2.10 -17.19
C THR A 355 -14.87 -3.62 -17.24
N GLN A 356 -15.26 -4.24 -18.35
CA GLN A 356 -15.09 -5.67 -18.62
C GLN A 356 -15.61 -6.56 -17.47
N ALA A 357 -16.81 -6.28 -16.96
CA ALA A 357 -17.40 -6.96 -15.79
C ALA A 357 -16.65 -6.83 -14.45
N GLY A 358 -15.79 -5.81 -14.30
CA GLY A 358 -15.27 -5.40 -12.99
C GLY A 358 -16.36 -4.78 -12.12
N GLN A 359 -16.18 -4.84 -10.79
CA GLN A 359 -17.19 -4.44 -9.82
C GLN A 359 -16.60 -3.61 -8.67
N ILE A 360 -17.32 -2.57 -8.27
CA ILE A 360 -17.06 -1.80 -7.04
C ILE A 360 -18.28 -1.90 -6.13
N ASP A 361 -18.06 -2.26 -4.87
CA ASP A 361 -19.09 -2.31 -3.84
C ASP A 361 -18.74 -1.31 -2.73
N ILE A 362 -19.62 -0.33 -2.51
CA ILE A 362 -19.52 0.65 -1.42
C ILE A 362 -20.64 0.33 -0.43
N THR A 363 -20.28 -0.22 0.73
CA THR A 363 -21.24 -0.70 1.73
C THR A 363 -21.02 -0.05 3.09
N GLY A 364 -22.11 0.07 3.85
CA GLY A 364 -22.11 0.61 5.21
C GLY A 364 -22.92 1.89 5.34
N SER A 365 -23.04 2.41 6.55
CA SER A 365 -23.89 3.57 6.84
C SER A 365 -23.37 4.82 6.13
N GLY A 366 -24.15 5.42 5.24
CA GLY A 366 -23.69 6.62 4.55
C GLY A 366 -22.72 6.35 3.40
N ALA A 367 -22.75 5.13 2.85
CA ALA A 367 -22.03 4.75 1.64
C ALA A 367 -22.17 5.82 0.55
N ASN A 368 -21.04 6.30 0.02
CA ASN A 368 -21.04 7.47 -0.85
C ASN A 368 -20.08 7.38 -2.05
N LEU A 369 -20.56 7.73 -3.24
CA LEU A 369 -19.74 7.99 -4.41
C LEU A 369 -19.75 9.50 -4.74
N ASN A 370 -18.60 10.17 -4.61
CA ASN A 370 -18.46 11.58 -4.99
C ASN A 370 -17.51 11.74 -6.18
N ILE A 371 -18.00 12.24 -7.31
CA ILE A 371 -17.20 12.57 -8.49
C ILE A 371 -17.20 14.08 -8.69
N GLY A 372 -16.03 14.69 -8.63
CA GLY A 372 -15.86 16.14 -8.64
C GLY A 372 -16.52 16.77 -7.42
N ALA A 373 -16.12 16.35 -6.21
CA ALA A 373 -16.75 16.84 -4.99
C ALA A 373 -16.57 18.36 -4.83
N GLY A 374 -15.40 18.90 -5.22
CA GLY A 374 -14.97 20.25 -4.84
C GLY A 374 -14.57 20.32 -3.36
N ASP A 375 -13.90 21.38 -2.96
CA ASP A 375 -13.56 21.69 -1.57
C ASP A 375 -14.18 23.01 -1.09
N GLY A 376 -14.82 23.77 -1.99
CA GLY A 376 -15.38 25.09 -1.71
C GLY A 376 -14.34 26.22 -1.79
N SER A 377 -13.13 25.96 -2.28
CA SER A 377 -12.08 26.96 -2.50
C SER A 377 -12.45 27.95 -3.61
N GLY A 378 -13.35 27.58 -4.52
CA GLY A 378 -13.77 28.40 -5.65
C GLY A 378 -12.85 28.33 -6.87
N ALA A 379 -11.79 27.53 -6.82
CA ALA A 379 -11.02 27.16 -8.00
C ALA A 379 -11.87 26.19 -8.85
N THR A 380 -11.97 26.41 -10.17
CA THR A 380 -12.75 25.51 -11.01
C THR A 380 -12.00 24.20 -11.15
N ASN A 381 -12.44 23.17 -10.44
CA ASN A 381 -11.82 21.85 -10.50
C ASN A 381 -11.73 21.36 -11.94
N ALA A 382 -10.63 20.65 -12.23
CA ALA A 382 -10.55 19.79 -13.39
C ALA A 382 -11.74 18.82 -13.44
N GLN A 383 -12.18 18.46 -14.65
CA GLN A 383 -13.30 17.54 -14.81
C GLN A 383 -12.92 16.15 -14.30
N ASN A 384 -13.49 15.76 -13.17
CA ASN A 384 -13.33 14.44 -12.55
C ASN A 384 -14.30 13.45 -13.18
N LYS A 385 -13.87 12.21 -13.38
CA LYS A 385 -14.60 11.25 -14.22
C LYS A 385 -14.86 9.92 -13.54
N ALA A 386 -16.07 9.40 -13.71
CA ALA A 386 -16.40 7.99 -13.53
C ALA A 386 -16.86 7.40 -14.87
N ILE A 387 -16.21 6.34 -15.33
CA ILE A 387 -16.52 5.65 -16.59
C ILE A 387 -16.88 4.20 -16.28
N ILE A 388 -18.13 3.85 -16.51
CA ILE A 388 -18.69 2.52 -16.29
C ILE A 388 -19.07 1.95 -17.66
N SER A 389 -18.34 0.94 -18.12
CA SER A 389 -18.45 0.43 -19.49
C SER A 389 -18.34 -1.09 -19.60
N ALA A 390 -18.74 -1.66 -20.73
CA ALA A 390 -18.53 -3.07 -21.05
C ALA A 390 -18.88 -4.05 -19.90
N GLY A 391 -20.03 -3.85 -19.26
CA GLY A 391 -20.50 -4.70 -18.16
C GLY A 391 -20.00 -4.32 -16.77
N GLY A 392 -19.27 -3.21 -16.61
CA GLY A 392 -18.80 -2.75 -15.30
C GLY A 392 -19.94 -2.37 -14.36
N ILE A 393 -19.77 -2.61 -13.06
CA ILE A 393 -20.83 -2.41 -12.05
C ILE A 393 -20.30 -1.59 -10.87
N ILE A 394 -21.08 -0.61 -10.42
CA ILE A 394 -20.89 0.04 -9.12
C ILE A 394 -22.16 -0.14 -8.29
N ASN A 395 -22.03 -0.73 -7.10
CA ASN A 395 -23.10 -0.84 -6.12
C ASN A 395 -22.82 0.07 -4.92
N ILE A 396 -23.82 0.84 -4.49
CA ILE A 396 -23.74 1.73 -3.35
C ILE A 396 -24.91 1.37 -2.43
N THR A 397 -24.59 0.70 -1.32
CA THR A 397 -25.61 0.12 -0.43
C THR A 397 -25.42 0.66 0.97
N SER A 398 -26.41 1.40 1.46
CA SER A 398 -26.46 1.74 2.88
C SER A 398 -27.24 0.70 3.67
N ALA A 399 -26.55 0.08 4.64
CA ALA A 399 -27.10 -0.94 5.52
C ALA A 399 -27.56 -0.39 6.89
N SER A 400 -27.60 0.93 7.07
CA SER A 400 -28.00 1.55 8.35
C SER A 400 -29.18 2.49 8.24
N ASN A 401 -29.83 2.70 9.38
CA ASN A 401 -30.90 3.68 9.57
C ASN A 401 -30.41 5.12 9.78
N SER A 402 -29.10 5.31 9.95
CA SER A 402 -28.50 6.58 10.35
C SER A 402 -28.01 7.43 9.18
N SER A 403 -27.83 6.84 7.99
CA SER A 403 -27.33 7.52 6.79
C SER A 403 -27.78 6.79 5.52
N GLY A 404 -28.31 7.49 4.52
CA GLY A 404 -28.70 6.90 3.23
C GLY A 404 -27.51 6.48 2.36
N ALA A 405 -27.77 5.95 1.17
CA ALA A 405 -26.75 5.74 0.14
C ALA A 405 -26.74 6.93 -0.83
N PHE A 406 -25.57 7.43 -1.19
CA PHE A 406 -25.45 8.68 -1.96
C PHE A 406 -24.51 8.53 -3.15
N ALA A 407 -24.88 9.13 -4.26
CA ALA A 407 -23.94 9.49 -5.32
C ALA A 407 -24.07 10.97 -5.69
N ASN A 408 -22.95 11.65 -5.89
CA ASN A 408 -22.90 13.08 -6.18
C ASN A 408 -21.94 13.36 -7.33
N LEU A 409 -22.41 14.10 -8.34
CA LEU A 409 -21.60 14.68 -9.41
C LEU A 409 -21.59 16.20 -9.26
N GLY A 410 -20.43 16.80 -8.99
CA GLY A 410 -20.36 18.26 -8.77
C GLY A 410 -21.04 18.70 -7.47
N ARG A 411 -20.57 18.16 -6.33
CA ARG A 411 -21.24 18.34 -5.03
C ARG A 411 -21.18 19.79 -4.51
N ASN A 412 -19.99 20.38 -4.49
CA ASN A 412 -19.73 21.74 -4.01
C ASN A 412 -19.64 22.73 -5.17
N SER A 413 -19.63 24.04 -4.91
CA SER A 413 -19.75 25.10 -5.93
C SER A 413 -18.67 25.11 -7.01
N ASP A 414 -17.51 24.57 -6.69
CA ASP A 414 -16.34 24.37 -7.55
C ASP A 414 -16.23 22.95 -8.12
N GLY A 415 -17.06 22.03 -7.65
CA GLY A 415 -17.03 20.64 -8.09
C GLY A 415 -17.41 20.49 -9.56
N ASN A 416 -16.61 19.76 -10.34
CA ASN A 416 -16.88 19.41 -11.73
C ASN A 416 -16.83 17.89 -11.91
N GLY A 417 -18.00 17.25 -11.92
CA GLY A 417 -18.14 15.80 -12.00
C GLY A 417 -18.78 15.32 -13.30
N TYR A 418 -18.19 14.31 -13.92
CA TYR A 418 -18.73 13.62 -15.09
C TYR A 418 -18.87 12.12 -14.83
N MET A 419 -20.04 11.56 -15.12
CA MET A 419 -20.27 10.12 -15.11
C MET A 419 -20.79 9.64 -16.46
N LEU A 420 -20.14 8.61 -17.00
CA LEU A 420 -20.58 7.90 -18.20
C LEU A 420 -20.91 6.45 -17.85
N ILE A 421 -22.16 6.03 -18.10
CA ILE A 421 -22.60 4.64 -18.01
C ILE A 421 -22.97 4.18 -19.43
N THR A 422 -22.19 3.26 -20.01
CA THR A 422 -22.34 2.87 -21.41
C THR A 422 -22.14 1.38 -21.67
N GLY A 423 -22.85 0.82 -22.66
CA GLY A 423 -22.76 -0.59 -23.03
C GLY A 423 -23.69 -1.48 -22.21
N ALA A 424 -24.15 -2.57 -22.82
CA ALA A 424 -25.03 -3.53 -22.17
C ALA A 424 -24.36 -4.14 -20.92
N GLY A 425 -25.13 -4.26 -19.85
CA GLY A 425 -24.67 -4.81 -18.57
C GLY A 425 -23.94 -3.81 -17.67
N SER A 426 -23.61 -2.61 -18.15
CA SER A 426 -22.98 -1.57 -17.32
C SER A 426 -24.00 -0.93 -16.38
N GLN A 427 -23.71 -0.88 -15.08
CA GLN A 427 -24.67 -0.47 -14.06
C GLN A 427 -24.07 0.43 -12.97
N VAL A 428 -24.88 1.37 -12.50
CA VAL A 428 -24.72 2.00 -11.19
C VAL A 428 -26.00 1.74 -10.40
N ASN A 429 -25.89 1.06 -9.26
CA ASN A 429 -27.00 0.70 -8.39
C ASN A 429 -26.85 1.41 -7.05
N ILE A 430 -27.90 2.08 -6.59
CA ILE A 430 -27.91 2.79 -5.31
C ILE A 430 -29.11 2.31 -4.51
N SER A 431 -28.85 1.71 -3.35
CA SER A 431 -29.90 1.18 -2.48
C SER A 431 -29.69 1.64 -1.04
N SER A 432 -30.81 1.92 -0.39
CA SER A 432 -30.86 2.12 1.06
C SER A 432 -31.87 1.13 1.62
N ASP A 433 -31.45 0.28 2.54
CA ASP A 433 -32.36 -0.65 3.20
C ASP A 433 -33.21 0.12 4.22
N ASN A 434 -34.51 0.28 3.96
CA ASN A 434 -35.43 0.71 5.01
C ASN A 434 -35.67 -0.46 5.95
N LEU A 435 -34.99 -0.43 7.10
CA LEU A 435 -35.32 -1.32 8.20
C LEU A 435 -36.76 -0.98 8.69
N PRO A 436 -37.66 -1.97 8.81
CA PRO A 436 -39.01 -1.73 9.30
C PRO A 436 -39.02 -0.99 10.64
N GLY A 437 -39.73 0.14 10.72
CA GLY A 437 -39.94 0.89 11.97
C GLY A 437 -39.01 2.07 12.22
N THR A 438 -38.11 2.43 11.30
CA THR A 438 -37.29 3.65 11.41
C THR A 438 -37.90 4.82 10.61
N PRO A 439 -37.97 6.03 11.17
CA PRO A 439 -38.50 7.20 10.45
C PRO A 439 -37.70 7.43 9.16
N SER A 440 -38.42 7.44 8.03
CA SER A 440 -37.97 7.26 6.64
C SER A 440 -37.24 8.46 6.04
N ASN A 441 -36.39 9.15 6.79
CA ASN A 441 -35.82 10.42 6.32
C ASN A 441 -34.61 10.22 5.39
N GLN A 442 -34.13 8.98 5.22
CA GLN A 442 -32.82 8.71 4.62
C GLN A 442 -32.90 7.68 3.50
N SER A 443 -33.34 8.13 2.33
CA SER A 443 -33.42 7.33 1.11
C SER A 443 -32.06 7.26 0.38
N ALA A 444 -31.99 6.40 -0.64
CA ALA A 444 -30.98 6.46 -1.67
C ALA A 444 -31.13 7.72 -2.53
N PHE A 445 -30.04 8.44 -2.80
CA PHE A 445 -30.06 9.66 -3.61
C PHE A 445 -28.94 9.71 -4.66
N PHE A 446 -29.25 10.31 -5.81
CA PHE A 446 -28.30 10.64 -6.86
C PHE A 446 -28.41 12.13 -7.21
N ASN A 447 -27.34 12.90 -6.99
CA ASN A 447 -27.30 14.33 -7.25
C ASN A 447 -26.41 14.65 -8.46
N VAL A 448 -26.90 15.47 -9.38
CA VAL A 448 -26.14 16.01 -10.52
C VAL A 448 -26.15 17.52 -10.47
N GLY A 449 -24.98 18.12 -10.28
CA GLY A 449 -24.81 19.56 -10.20
C GLY A 449 -25.51 20.18 -8.99
N ARG A 450 -25.23 19.67 -7.78
CA ARG A 450 -25.90 20.14 -6.55
C ARG A 450 -25.61 21.63 -6.30
N SER A 451 -24.32 21.96 -6.20
CA SER A 451 -23.85 23.34 -6.12
C SER A 451 -22.87 23.66 -7.24
N GLY A 452 -22.18 22.65 -7.80
CA GLY A 452 -21.22 22.79 -8.88
C GLY A 452 -21.76 22.30 -10.21
N GLN A 453 -20.84 21.90 -11.09
CA GLN A 453 -21.14 21.35 -12.41
C GLN A 453 -21.15 19.82 -12.34
N GLY A 454 -22.28 19.22 -12.75
CA GLY A 454 -22.42 17.78 -12.87
C GLY A 454 -22.95 17.41 -14.25
N GLN A 455 -22.41 16.35 -14.84
CA GLN A 455 -22.94 15.76 -16.07
C GLN A 455 -23.05 14.24 -15.91
N LEU A 456 -24.23 13.70 -16.22
CA LEU A 456 -24.50 12.28 -16.31
C LEU A 456 -24.88 11.91 -17.75
N ASP A 457 -24.16 10.95 -18.32
CA ASP A 457 -24.47 10.33 -19.59
C ASP A 457 -24.81 8.84 -19.39
N VAL A 458 -26.04 8.43 -19.72
CA VAL A 458 -26.45 7.01 -19.75
C VAL A 458 -26.82 6.64 -21.19
N LYS A 459 -26.03 5.76 -21.83
CA LYS A 459 -26.11 5.48 -23.27
C LYS A 459 -25.90 4.00 -23.57
N ALA A 460 -26.24 3.57 -24.79
CA ALA A 460 -25.92 2.24 -25.33
C ALA A 460 -26.26 1.04 -24.40
N GLY A 461 -27.37 1.12 -23.67
CA GLY A 461 -27.84 0.07 -22.77
C GLY A 461 -27.28 0.08 -21.34
N GLY A 462 -26.50 1.10 -20.97
CA GLY A 462 -26.12 1.34 -19.58
C GLY A 462 -27.32 1.67 -18.69
N GLN A 463 -27.22 1.42 -17.39
CA GLN A 463 -28.34 1.56 -16.44
C GLN A 463 -27.93 2.28 -15.16
N LEU A 464 -28.83 3.13 -14.65
CA LEU A 464 -28.77 3.72 -13.32
C LEU A 464 -30.03 3.29 -12.56
N THR A 465 -29.86 2.59 -11.46
CA THR A 465 -30.94 2.10 -10.60
C THR A 465 -30.85 2.77 -9.24
N ILE A 466 -31.97 3.33 -8.77
CA ILE A 466 -32.08 3.90 -7.42
C ILE A 466 -33.25 3.21 -6.73
N THR A 467 -32.97 2.52 -5.63
CA THR A 467 -33.95 1.83 -4.81
C THR A 467 -33.99 2.49 -3.44
N GLY A 468 -34.98 3.37 -3.25
CA GLY A 468 -35.36 3.85 -1.93
C GLY A 468 -36.31 2.83 -1.29
N GLY A 469 -36.10 2.54 -0.01
CA GLY A 469 -37.04 1.74 0.77
C GLY A 469 -38.24 2.55 1.25
#